data_AF-A0A646II80-F1
#
_entry.id   AF-A0A646II80-F1
#
_cell.length_a   1.000
_cell.length_b   1.000
_cell.length_c   1.000
_cell.angle_alpha   90.00
_cell.angle_beta   90.00
_cell.angle_gamma   90.00
#
_symmetry.space_group_name_H-M   'P 1'
#
loop_
_entity.id
_entity.type
_entity.pdbx_description
1 polymer ?
#
loop_
_entity_poly.entity_id
_entity_poly.type
_entity_poly.pdbx_seq_one_letter_code
_entity_poly.pdbx_strand_id
1 'polypeptide(L)' 'MDAYPTCRYKGFDVYPLIYLFDPPREWHERRPDRSYSASVLICQEGEPPSTERSRIFPLPATQW' A
#
# COMPACT_ATOMS: atom_id res chain seq x y z
N MET A 1 -1.19 11.81 2.89
CA MET A 1 -1.63 10.53 3.46
C MET A 1 -2.78 10.87 4.38
N ASP A 2 -3.98 10.39 4.12
CA ASP A 2 -5.11 10.62 5.02
C ASP A 2 -4.73 10.16 6.43
N ALA A 3 -4.91 11.03 7.41
CA ALA A 3 -4.52 10.76 8.79
C ALA A 3 -5.44 9.75 9.50
N TYR A 4 -6.38 9.15 8.77
CA TYR A 4 -7.43 8.30 9.29
C TYR A 4 -7.44 6.94 8.58
N PRO A 5 -7.70 5.85 9.32
CA PRO A 5 -7.81 4.53 8.74
C PRO A 5 -9.01 4.48 7.78
N THR A 6 -8.87 3.73 6.70
CA THR A 6 -9.99 3.43 5.79
C THR A 6 -11.02 2.54 6.46
N CYS A 7 -10.59 1.61 7.31
CA CYS A 7 -11.48 0.76 8.08
C CYS A 7 -10.82 0.21 9.34
N ARG A 8 -11.68 -0.36 10.20
CA ARG A 8 -11.31 -1.09 11.41
C ARG A 8 -11.79 -2.52 11.32
N TYR A 9 -10.95 -3.46 11.75
CA TYR A 9 -11.30 -4.87 11.77
C TYR A 9 -10.60 -5.60 12.91
N LYS A 10 -11.37 -6.24 13.80
CA LYS A 10 -10.86 -7.06 14.91
C LYS A 10 -9.80 -6.37 15.79
N GLY A 11 -9.98 -5.07 16.08
CA GLY A 11 -9.04 -4.29 16.89
C GLY A 11 -7.81 -3.79 16.13
N PHE A 12 -7.87 -3.78 14.79
CA PHE A 12 -6.82 -3.23 13.94
C PHE A 12 -7.35 -2.11 13.04
N ASP A 13 -6.55 -1.07 12.88
CA ASP A 13 -6.73 0.03 11.93
C ASP A 13 -6.01 -0.30 10.60
N VAL A 14 -6.66 -0.03 9.47
CA VAL A 14 -6.14 -0.33 8.12
C VAL A 14 -5.97 0.95 7.30
N TYR A 15 -4.75 1.18 6.80
CA TYR A 15 -4.38 2.36 6.02
C TYR A 15 -3.97 1.96 4.59
N PRO A 16 -4.56 2.55 3.54
CA PRO A 16 -4.15 2.29 2.17
C PRO A 16 -2.83 3.01 1.84
N LEU A 17 -1.93 2.30 1.16
CA LEU A 17 -0.68 2.83 0.61
C LEU A 17 -0.70 2.67 -0.90
N ILE A 18 -0.83 3.77 -1.64
CA ILE A 18 -0.79 3.76 -3.11
C ILE A 18 0.45 4.55 -3.54
N TYR A 19 1.30 3.94 -4.34
CA TYR A 19 2.57 4.54 -4.76
C TYR A 19 2.87 4.23 -6.21
N LEU A 20 3.64 5.13 -6.85
CA LEU A 20 4.12 4.92 -8.21
C LEU A 20 5.04 3.69 -8.22
N PHE A 21 4.82 2.85 -9.23
CA PHE A 21 5.62 1.67 -9.46
C PHE A 21 6.20 1.79 -10.87
N ASP A 22 7.52 1.76 -10.99
CA ASP A 22 8.19 1.61 -12.29
C ASP A 22 8.62 0.14 -12.38
N PRO A 23 7.85 -0.73 -13.06
CA PRO A 23 8.23 -2.12 -13.22
C PRO A 23 9.57 -2.23 -13.94
N PRO A 24 10.43 -3.20 -13.58
CA PRO A 24 11.61 -3.52 -14.38
C PRO A 24 11.20 -3.78 -15.83
N ARG A 25 11.87 -3.12 -16.78
CA ARG A 25 11.58 -3.24 -18.21
C ARG A 25 12.84 -3.32 -19.04
N GLU A 26 12.74 -3.94 -20.20
CA GLU A 26 13.76 -3.83 -21.22
C GLU A 26 13.71 -2.44 -21.87
N TRP A 27 14.86 -1.96 -22.34
CA TRP A 27 15.01 -0.58 -22.84
C TRP A 27 14.12 -0.26 -24.04
N HIS A 28 13.69 -1.27 -24.78
CA HIS A 28 12.89 -1.16 -26.00
C HIS A 28 11.38 -1.26 -25.74
N GLU A 29 10.96 -1.59 -24.52
CA GLU A 29 9.54 -1.68 -24.18
C GLU A 29 8.93 -0.28 -24.05
N ARG A 30 7.72 -0.13 -24.62
CA ARG A 30 6.94 1.10 -24.46
C ARG A 30 6.65 1.30 -22.98
N ARG A 31 7.04 2.46 -22.44
CA ARG A 31 6.69 2.81 -21.07
C ARG A 31 5.16 2.87 -20.96
N PRO A 32 4.52 2.05 -20.11
CA PRO A 32 3.10 2.18 -19.86
C PRO A 32 2.81 3.55 -19.23
N ASP A 33 1.60 4.06 -19.47
CA ASP A 33 1.10 5.21 -18.72
C ASP A 33 1.12 4.84 -17.22
N ARG A 34 1.69 5.73 -16.39
CA ARG A 34 2.05 5.54 -14.97
C ARG A 34 1.47 4.28 -14.32
N SER A 35 2.33 3.33 -13.99
CA SER A 35 1.93 2.16 -13.19
C SER A 35 1.96 2.48 -11.70
N TYR A 36 1.05 1.87 -10.95
CA TYR A 36 0.91 2.03 -9.50
C TYR A 36 0.97 0.67 -8.83
N SER A 37 1.52 0.64 -7.62
CA SER A 37 1.41 -0.48 -6.70
C SER A 37 0.64 -0.06 -5.47
N ALA A 38 0.07 -1.05 -4.79
CA ALA A 38 -0.69 -0.84 -3.58
C ALA A 38 -0.22 -1.76 -2.45
N SER A 39 -0.32 -1.28 -1.23
CA SER A 39 -0.13 -2.05 -0.01
C SER A 39 -1.13 -1.58 1.04
N VAL A 40 -1.30 -2.34 2.10
CA VAL A 40 -2.02 -1.90 3.30
C VAL A 40 -1.07 -1.89 4.48
N LEU A 41 -1.12 -0.81 5.27
CA LEU A 41 -0.50 -0.77 6.59
C LEU A 41 -1.56 -1.13 7.62
N ILE A 42 -1.25 -2.09 8.48
CA ILE A 42 -2.12 -2.54 9.55
C ILE A 42 -1.42 -2.28 10.89
N CYS A 43 -2.10 -1.61 11.81
CA CYS A 43 -1.64 -1.39 13.18
C CYS A 43 -2.80 -1.62 14.17
N GLN A 44 -2.48 -1.64 15.47
CA GLN A 44 -3.53 -1.75 16.50
C GLN A 44 -4.44 -0.53 16.47
N GLU A 45 -5.73 -0.75 16.72
CA GLU A 45 -6.74 0.31 16.74
C GLU A 45 -6.42 1.39 17.77
N GLY A 46 -6.51 2.66 17.35
CA GLY A 46 -6.31 3.81 18.23
C GLY A 46 -4.85 4.17 18.49
N GLU A 47 -3.90 3.34 18.02
CA GLU A 47 -2.48 3.64 18.04
C GLU A 47 -2.05 4.29 16.72
N PRO A 48 -1.21 5.33 16.75
CA PRO A 48 -0.68 5.89 15.52
C PRO A 48 0.20 4.85 14.79
N PRO A 49 0.14 4.80 13.45
CA PRO A 49 0.96 3.88 12.68
C PRO A 49 2.45 4.20 12.89
N SER A 50 3.17 3.28 13.55
CA SER A 50 4.61 3.39 13.84
C SER A 50 5.36 2.17 13.31
N THR A 51 6.66 2.32 13.04
CA THR A 51 7.49 1.24 12.47
C THR A 51 7.59 0.01 13.38
N GLU A 52 7.32 0.15 14.68
CA GLU A 52 7.45 -0.93 15.67
C GLU A 52 6.16 -1.75 15.86
N ARG A 53 4.99 -1.12 15.66
CA ARG A 53 3.67 -1.72 15.94
C ARG A 53 2.75 -1.80 14.72
N SER A 54 3.32 -1.61 13.54
CA SER A 54 2.61 -1.76 12.27
C SER A 54 3.33 -2.72 11.35
N ARG A 55 2.58 -3.30 10.42
CA ARG A 55 3.13 -4.12 9.35
C ARG A 55 2.49 -3.72 8.03
N ILE A 56 3.33 -3.68 6.99
CA ILE A 56 2.91 -3.42 5.62
C ILE A 56 2.70 -4.76 4.93
N PHE A 57 1.55 -4.90 4.27
CA PHE A 57 1.20 -6.05 3.47
C PHE A 57 1.02 -5.60 2.01
N PRO A 58 1.86 -6.09 1.08
CA PRO A 58 1.68 -5.78 -0.34
C PRO A 58 0.37 -6.39 -0.84
N LEU A 59 -0.38 -5.60 -1.62
CA LEU A 59 -1.54 -6.12 -2.33
C LEU A 59 -1.03 -6.69 -3.66
N PRO A 60 -1.17 -8.01 -3.91
CA PRO A 60 -0.78 -8.57 -5.19
C PRO A 60 -1.64 -7.93 -6.27
N ALA A 61 -1.01 -7.19 -7.17
CA ALA A 61 -1.68 -6.70 -8.35
C ALA A 61 -1.92 -7.90 -9.27
N THR A 62 -3.17 -8.33 -9.40
CA THR A 62 -3.56 -8.94 -10.67
C THR A 62 -3.39 -7.83 -11.69
N GLN A 63 -2.57 -8.02 -12.71
CA GLN A 63 -2.46 -7.08 -13.81
C GLN A 63 -3.78 -7.23 -14.60
N TRP A 64 -4.67 -6.24 -14.52
CA TRP A 64 -5.94 -6.23 -15.27
C TRP A 64 -5.69 -5.75 -16.70
#